data_AF-A0A917QFC0-F1
#
_entry.id   AF-A0A917QFC0-F1
#
_cell.length_a   1.000
_cell.length_b   1.000
_cell.length_c   1.000
_cell.angle_alpha   90.00
_cell.angle_beta   90.00
_cell.angle_gamma   90.00
#
_symmetry.space_group_name_H-M   'P 1'
#
loop_
_entity.id
_entity.type
_entity.pdbx_description
1 polymer ?
#
loop_
_entity_poly.entity_id
_entity_poly.type
_entity_poly.pdbx_seq_one_letter_code
_entity_poly.pdbx_strand_id
1 'polypeptide(L)'
;MTYDLGMTQEKLGKILSSVAKRMRADFEQSKNFNHNGEAGTSRELIIRDFLAGYLPPHVEAVHNAEIVTVTGETSPQCDIVLIDRGTPSFTTLNGYRIIPNECVYGVIEVKTKLDGEQLVDACNKISKVRRLPKNAYRPTPGLIPRSTSAYGKVHDFFPTSGIVIAFDSLKLETVGGHLAKWCSNRDLVEWPDSVWVLGKGQLQWQSAVNGRIDRSPDLGASLLQIDAIPDQDILLSLALHLNIHFSDAWMNPLDLVPYSGATPLGTSVRRWPPAQAKRQTKALEKP
;
A
#
# COMPACT_ATOMS: atom_id res chain seq x y z
N MET A 1 -36.29 -16.96 5.63
CA MET A 1 -35.93 -15.52 5.67
C MET A 1 -34.89 -15.27 4.59
N THR A 2 -35.35 -15.04 3.37
CA THR A 2 -34.56 -14.53 2.25
C THR A 2 -34.36 -13.04 2.49
N TYR A 3 -33.16 -12.63 2.88
CA TYR A 3 -32.81 -11.21 2.90
C TYR A 3 -32.93 -10.68 1.47
N ASP A 4 -33.62 -9.56 1.30
CA ASP A 4 -33.77 -8.88 0.02
C ASP A 4 -32.42 -8.26 -0.40
N LEU A 5 -31.61 -9.10 -1.06
CA LEU A 5 -30.30 -8.78 -1.60
C LEU A 5 -30.36 -7.63 -2.62
N GLY A 6 -31.50 -7.44 -3.30
CA GLY A 6 -31.69 -6.35 -4.26
C GLY A 6 -31.72 -4.98 -3.59
N MET A 7 -32.51 -4.84 -2.52
CA MET A 7 -32.69 -3.56 -1.82
C MET A 7 -31.44 -3.10 -1.04
N THR A 8 -30.62 -4.05 -0.59
CA THR A 8 -29.35 -3.78 0.13
C THR A 8 -28.20 -3.40 -0.81
N GLN A 9 -28.10 -4.02 -1.99
CA GLN A 9 -27.12 -3.62 -3.00
C GLN A 9 -27.36 -2.20 -3.53
N GLU A 10 -28.62 -1.81 -3.70
CA GLU A 10 -28.99 -0.46 -4.13
C GLU A 10 -28.58 0.62 -3.10
N LYS A 11 -28.66 0.29 -1.80
CA LYS A 11 -28.27 1.19 -0.71
C LYS A 11 -26.76 1.43 -0.63
N LEU A 12 -25.95 0.37 -0.78
CA LEU A 12 -24.49 0.47 -0.78
C LEU A 12 -23.99 1.27 -1.99
N GLY A 13 -24.54 1.00 -3.18
CA GLY A 13 -24.24 1.75 -4.39
C GLY A 13 -24.52 3.26 -4.22
N LYS A 14 -25.65 3.61 -3.58
CA LYS A 14 -26.00 5.01 -3.27
C LYS A 14 -25.03 5.69 -2.30
N ILE A 15 -24.58 5.00 -1.24
CA ILE A 15 -23.60 5.55 -0.28
C ILE A 15 -22.27 5.84 -0.97
N LEU A 16 -21.80 4.93 -1.81
CA LEU A 16 -20.50 5.11 -2.46
C LEU A 16 -20.55 6.14 -3.59
N SER A 17 -21.67 6.22 -4.31
CA SER A 17 -21.90 7.32 -5.25
C SER A 17 -21.92 8.69 -4.53
N SER A 18 -22.48 8.79 -3.32
CA SER A 18 -22.44 10.05 -2.56
C SER A 18 -21.02 10.41 -2.08
N VAL A 19 -20.24 9.42 -1.64
CA VAL A 19 -18.81 9.59 -1.32
C VAL A 19 -18.04 10.04 -2.55
N ALA A 20 -18.32 9.46 -3.72
CA ALA A 20 -17.69 9.84 -4.97
C ALA A 20 -17.99 11.28 -5.39
N LYS A 21 -19.26 11.69 -5.29
CA LYS A 21 -19.68 13.07 -5.53
C LYS A 21 -18.98 14.04 -4.58
N ARG A 22 -18.85 13.68 -3.30
CA ARG A 22 -18.13 14.50 -2.32
C ARG A 22 -16.65 14.63 -2.66
N MET A 23 -15.93 13.53 -2.91
CA MET A 23 -14.52 13.58 -3.30
C MET A 23 -14.30 14.41 -4.56
N ARG A 24 -15.22 14.31 -5.53
CA ARG A 24 -15.16 15.13 -6.75
C ARG A 24 -15.38 16.61 -6.46
N ALA A 25 -16.31 16.95 -5.58
CA ALA A 25 -16.52 18.32 -5.14
C ALA A 25 -15.29 18.89 -4.40
N ASP A 26 -14.72 18.11 -3.47
CA ASP A 26 -13.49 18.48 -2.74
C ASP A 26 -12.31 18.68 -3.71
N PHE A 27 -12.20 17.83 -4.75
CA PHE A 27 -11.23 18.00 -5.83
C PHE A 27 -11.46 19.28 -6.65
N GLU A 28 -12.68 19.55 -7.09
CA GLU A 28 -12.98 20.78 -7.84
C GLU A 28 -12.72 22.03 -6.99
N GLN A 29 -13.03 21.97 -5.69
CA GLN A 29 -12.66 23.02 -4.74
C GLN A 29 -11.13 23.19 -4.67
N SER A 30 -10.38 22.08 -4.65
CA SER A 30 -8.91 22.12 -4.60
C SER A 30 -8.25 22.82 -5.79
N LYS A 31 -8.93 22.91 -6.95
CA LYS A 31 -8.43 23.64 -8.12
C LYS A 31 -8.40 25.15 -7.93
N ASN A 32 -9.18 25.67 -6.97
CA ASN A 32 -9.27 27.11 -6.71
C ASN A 32 -8.20 27.61 -5.73
N PHE A 33 -7.34 26.73 -5.20
CA PHE A 33 -6.19 27.16 -4.40
C PHE A 33 -5.10 27.74 -5.32
N ASN A 34 -4.81 29.03 -5.19
CA ASN A 34 -3.92 29.79 -6.08
C ASN A 34 -2.42 29.47 -5.91
N HIS A 35 -2.04 28.72 -4.87
CA HIS A 35 -0.67 28.25 -4.67
C HIS A 35 -0.57 26.77 -5.09
N ASN A 36 0.12 26.50 -6.20
CA ASN A 36 0.25 25.15 -6.79
C ASN A 36 0.67 24.05 -5.78
N GLY A 37 1.48 24.39 -4.77
CA GLY A 37 1.89 23.46 -3.71
C GLY A 37 0.75 23.06 -2.79
N GLU A 38 -0.06 24.02 -2.33
CA GLU A 38 -1.19 23.76 -1.41
C GLU A 38 -2.28 22.92 -2.10
N ALA A 39 -2.48 23.13 -3.39
CA ALA A 39 -3.43 22.37 -4.19
C ALA A 39 -3.03 20.89 -4.34
N GLY A 40 -1.74 20.59 -4.50
CA GLY A 40 -1.21 19.22 -4.53
C GLY A 40 -1.39 18.52 -3.19
N THR A 41 -0.90 19.14 -2.11
CA THR A 41 -1.03 18.61 -0.75
C THR A 41 -2.50 18.38 -0.36
N SER A 42 -3.40 19.30 -0.69
CA SER A 42 -4.84 19.14 -0.43
C SER A 42 -5.40 17.87 -1.10
N ARG A 43 -4.99 17.57 -2.34
CA ARG A 43 -5.44 16.38 -3.07
C ARG A 43 -4.91 15.09 -2.47
N GLU A 44 -3.65 15.08 -2.06
CA GLU A 44 -3.04 13.95 -1.37
C GLU A 44 -3.76 13.65 -0.05
N LEU A 45 -4.13 14.70 0.71
CA LEU A 45 -4.91 14.58 1.94
C LEU A 45 -6.33 14.06 1.69
N ILE A 46 -7.02 14.53 0.63
CA ILE A 46 -8.35 14.02 0.23
C ILE A 46 -8.29 12.51 -0.05
N ILE A 47 -7.28 12.05 -0.79
CA ILE A 47 -7.11 10.61 -1.06
C ILE A 47 -6.79 9.87 0.24
N ARG A 48 -5.85 10.34 1.06
CA ARG A 48 -5.53 9.71 2.36
C ARG A 48 -6.78 9.54 3.22
N ASP A 49 -7.60 10.57 3.34
CA ASP A 49 -8.80 10.55 4.19
C ASP A 49 -9.88 9.62 3.66
N PHE A 50 -10.03 9.56 2.33
CA PHE A 50 -10.86 8.53 1.72
C PHE A 50 -10.34 7.13 2.08
N LEU A 51 -9.05 6.86 1.87
CA LEU A 51 -8.45 5.56 2.13
C LEU A 51 -8.57 5.12 3.59
N ALA A 52 -8.37 6.04 4.54
CA ALA A 52 -8.50 5.75 5.96
C ALA A 52 -9.88 5.20 6.36
N GLY A 53 -10.93 5.50 5.60
CA GLY A 53 -12.29 4.99 5.82
C GLY A 53 -12.55 3.58 5.26
N TYR A 54 -11.72 3.09 4.33
CA TYR A 54 -11.99 1.86 3.57
C TYR A 54 -10.88 0.81 3.63
N LEU A 55 -9.69 1.18 4.10
CA LEU A 55 -8.60 0.22 4.33
C LEU A 55 -8.93 -0.72 5.50
N PRO A 56 -8.36 -1.95 5.50
CA PRO A 56 -8.46 -2.84 6.65
C PRO A 56 -7.91 -2.17 7.92
N PRO A 57 -8.47 -2.43 9.13
CA PRO A 57 -8.12 -1.69 10.35
C PRO A 57 -6.65 -1.77 10.80
N HIS A 58 -5.90 -2.75 10.29
CA HIS A 58 -4.48 -2.96 10.56
C HIS A 58 -3.55 -2.22 9.58
N VAL A 59 -4.13 -1.52 8.60
CA VAL A 59 -3.40 -0.75 7.58
C VAL A 59 -3.66 0.73 7.81
N GLU A 60 -2.59 1.50 8.01
CA GLU A 60 -2.64 2.96 8.14
C GLU A 60 -2.14 3.61 6.84
N ALA A 61 -2.86 4.62 6.36
CA ALA A 61 -2.41 5.49 5.27
C ALA A 61 -1.72 6.72 5.83
N VAL A 62 -0.41 6.81 5.62
CA VAL A 62 0.42 7.94 6.05
C VAL A 62 0.71 8.84 4.86
N HIS A 63 0.31 10.10 4.96
CA HIS A 63 0.69 11.13 3.99
C HIS A 63 2.09 11.67 4.28
N ASN A 64 2.82 12.05 3.23
CA ASN A 64 4.11 12.72 3.34
C ASN A 64 5.15 11.93 4.14
N ALA A 65 5.62 10.82 3.59
CA ALA A 65 6.59 9.96 4.27
C ALA A 65 7.79 9.59 3.40
N GLU A 66 8.91 9.34 4.07
CA GLU A 66 10.10 8.73 3.49
C GLU A 66 10.31 7.35 4.10
N ILE A 67 10.67 6.40 3.26
CA ILE A 67 10.94 5.02 3.63
C ILE A 67 12.44 4.84 3.74
N VAL A 68 12.89 4.24 4.84
CA VAL A 68 14.31 4.00 5.11
C VAL A 68 14.59 2.53 5.32
N THR A 69 15.81 2.10 4.97
CA THR A 69 16.30 0.75 5.20
C THR A 69 17.45 0.75 6.19
N VAL A 70 17.78 -0.42 6.71
CA VAL A 70 18.96 -0.59 7.58
C VAL A 70 20.30 -0.37 6.88
N THR A 71 20.32 -0.45 5.54
CA THR A 71 21.49 -0.13 4.72
C THR A 71 21.68 1.38 4.53
N GLY A 72 20.75 2.21 5.01
CA GLY A 72 20.75 3.66 4.84
C GLY A 72 20.19 4.13 3.49
N GLU A 73 19.60 3.23 2.70
CA GLU A 73 18.91 3.58 1.46
C GLU A 73 17.57 4.23 1.78
N THR A 74 17.19 5.24 1.00
CA THR A 74 15.94 5.98 1.20
C THR A 74 15.10 6.08 -0.07
N SER A 75 13.78 6.07 0.11
CA SER A 75 12.86 6.41 -0.96
C SER A 75 12.92 7.90 -1.29
N PRO A 76 12.42 8.33 -2.47
CA PRO A 76 11.90 9.68 -2.61
C PRO A 76 10.76 9.90 -1.60
N GLN A 77 10.39 11.16 -1.36
CA GLN A 77 9.17 11.48 -0.62
C GLN A 77 7.97 10.84 -1.33
N CYS A 78 7.22 10.03 -0.58
CA CYS A 78 6.02 9.36 -1.04
C CYS A 78 4.78 10.16 -0.64
N ASP A 79 3.84 10.31 -1.57
CA ASP A 79 2.60 11.05 -1.32
C ASP A 79 1.79 10.35 -0.24
N ILE A 80 1.54 9.04 -0.41
CA ILE A 80 0.89 8.18 0.59
C ILE A 80 1.63 6.85 0.72
N VAL A 81 1.93 6.45 1.95
CA VAL A 81 2.50 5.15 2.30
C VAL A 81 1.47 4.37 3.11
N LEU A 82 1.20 3.13 2.71
CA LEU A 82 0.35 2.20 3.42
C LEU A 82 1.24 1.32 4.31
N ILE A 83 1.01 1.37 5.61
CA ILE A 83 1.85 0.70 6.62
C ILE A 83 1.04 -0.18 7.56
N ASP A 84 1.72 -1.08 8.24
CA ASP A 84 1.17 -1.70 9.44
C ASP A 84 0.83 -0.63 10.49
N ARG A 85 -0.38 -0.68 11.08
CA ARG A 85 -0.80 0.31 12.09
C ARG A 85 0.06 0.29 13.36
N GLY A 86 0.74 -0.82 13.66
CA GLY A 86 1.66 -0.96 14.77
C GLY A 86 3.06 -0.38 14.50
N THR A 87 3.29 0.25 13.35
CA THR A 87 4.62 0.75 12.96
C THR A 87 5.11 1.87 13.88
N PRO A 88 6.33 1.75 14.46
CA PRO A 88 6.97 2.87 15.12
C PRO A 88 7.50 3.85 14.07
N SER A 89 6.99 5.09 14.06
CA SER A 89 7.58 6.15 13.25
C SER A 89 8.90 6.61 13.88
N PHE A 90 10.00 6.61 13.13
CA PHE A 90 11.30 7.07 13.65
C PHE A 90 11.33 8.59 13.84
N THR A 91 10.48 9.31 13.12
CA THR A 91 10.33 10.75 13.22
C THR A 91 8.91 11.12 12.83
N THR A 92 8.35 12.10 13.54
CA THR A 92 7.11 12.78 13.18
C THR A 92 7.34 14.28 13.34
N LEU A 93 7.55 15.00 12.23
CA LEU A 93 7.82 16.44 12.23
C LEU A 93 6.86 17.12 11.25
N ASN A 94 5.97 17.98 11.74
CA ASN A 94 5.01 18.74 10.90
C ASN A 94 4.25 17.85 9.88
N GLY A 95 3.88 16.64 10.27
CA GLY A 95 3.20 15.67 9.40
C GLY A 95 4.12 14.80 8.55
N TYR A 96 5.40 15.15 8.40
CA TYR A 96 6.41 14.30 7.75
C TYR A 96 6.77 13.11 8.65
N ARG A 97 6.80 11.90 8.08
CA ARG A 97 7.20 10.68 8.79
C ARG A 97 8.34 9.94 8.12
N ILE A 98 9.23 9.38 8.94
CA ILE A 98 10.26 8.43 8.50
C ILE A 98 9.85 7.04 8.96
N ILE A 99 9.76 6.12 8.00
CA ILE A 99 9.14 4.80 8.17
C ILE A 99 10.15 3.70 7.83
N PRO A 100 10.37 2.69 8.70
CA PRO A 100 11.18 1.54 8.35
C PRO A 100 10.52 0.73 7.23
N ASN A 101 11.28 0.36 6.20
CA ASN A 101 10.74 -0.32 5.03
C ASN A 101 10.01 -1.61 5.39
N GLU A 102 10.43 -2.35 6.42
CA GLU A 102 9.78 -3.60 6.81
C GLU A 102 8.27 -3.45 7.02
N CYS A 103 7.84 -2.31 7.56
CA CYS A 103 6.45 -2.06 7.89
C CYS A 103 5.60 -1.54 6.72
N VAL A 104 6.19 -1.32 5.54
CA VAL A 104 5.51 -0.76 4.37
C VAL A 104 4.82 -1.84 3.55
N TYR A 105 3.49 -1.80 3.52
CA TYR A 105 2.63 -2.63 2.67
C TYR A 105 2.47 -2.07 1.27
N GLY A 106 2.43 -0.75 1.11
CA GLY A 106 2.26 -0.15 -0.21
C GLY A 106 2.62 1.32 -0.28
N VAL A 107 2.75 1.83 -1.50
CA VAL A 107 2.88 3.26 -1.80
C VAL A 107 1.88 3.66 -2.86
N ILE A 108 1.37 4.88 -2.74
CA ILE A 108 0.43 5.46 -3.69
C ILE A 108 0.97 6.81 -4.15
N GLU A 109 1.17 6.95 -5.46
CA GLU A 109 1.51 8.22 -6.10
C GLU A 109 0.22 8.91 -6.57
N VAL A 110 0.02 10.18 -6.17
CA VAL A 110 -1.18 10.96 -6.43
C VAL A 110 -0.88 12.03 -7.48
N LYS A 111 -1.59 11.99 -8.61
CA LYS A 111 -1.39 12.94 -9.71
C LYS A 111 -2.63 13.79 -9.96
N THR A 112 -2.44 15.09 -10.12
CA THR A 112 -3.56 15.98 -10.52
C THR A 112 -4.01 15.67 -11.95
N LYS A 113 -3.05 15.48 -12.86
CA LYS A 113 -3.28 15.07 -14.24
C LYS A 113 -2.19 14.07 -14.65
N LEU A 114 -2.59 12.91 -15.14
CA LEU A 114 -1.71 11.82 -15.55
C LEU A 114 -1.50 11.82 -17.07
N ASP A 115 -0.40 12.42 -17.51
CA ASP A 115 0.12 12.31 -18.88
C ASP A 115 1.28 11.29 -18.95
N GLY A 116 1.97 11.24 -20.09
CA GLY A 116 3.08 10.31 -20.28
C GLY A 116 4.26 10.57 -19.34
N GLU A 117 4.62 11.82 -19.09
CA GLU A 117 5.75 12.18 -18.23
C GLU A 117 5.42 11.90 -16.76
N GLN A 118 4.22 12.29 -16.31
CA GLN A 118 3.76 12.04 -14.95
C GLN A 118 3.60 10.56 -14.64
N LEU A 119 3.18 9.76 -15.63
CA LEU A 119 3.11 8.30 -15.49
C LEU A 119 4.50 7.70 -15.31
N VAL A 120 5.48 8.08 -16.14
CA VAL A 120 6.85 7.58 -16.04
C VAL A 120 7.49 7.96 -14.70
N ASP A 121 7.28 9.19 -14.25
CA ASP A 121 7.72 9.65 -12.92
C ASP A 121 7.16 8.77 -11.80
N ALA A 122 5.84 8.55 -11.78
CA ALA A 122 5.19 7.71 -10.77
C ALA A 122 5.71 6.26 -10.82
N CYS A 123 5.87 5.69 -12.01
CA CYS A 123 6.42 4.33 -12.18
C CYS A 123 7.86 4.23 -11.66
N ASN A 124 8.71 5.23 -11.93
CA ASN A 124 10.09 5.25 -11.45
C ASN A 124 10.17 5.36 -9.92
N LYS A 125 9.34 6.20 -9.30
CA LYS A 125 9.26 6.31 -7.83
C LYS A 125 8.84 4.99 -7.20
N ILE A 126 7.77 4.38 -7.73
CA ILE A 126 7.30 3.06 -7.30
C ILE A 126 8.41 2.01 -7.45
N SER A 127 9.06 1.93 -8.61
CA SER A 127 10.17 0.99 -8.85
C SER A 127 11.31 1.18 -7.84
N LYS A 128 11.69 2.43 -7.54
CA LYS A 128 12.72 2.72 -6.54
C LYS A 128 12.34 2.23 -5.15
N VAL A 129 11.10 2.46 -4.71
CA VAL A 129 10.61 1.96 -3.41
C VAL A 129 10.61 0.43 -3.37
N ARG A 130 10.11 -0.23 -4.42
CA ARG A 130 9.98 -1.70 -4.46
C ARG A 130 11.32 -2.42 -4.50
N ARG A 131 12.41 -1.73 -4.88
CA ARG A 131 13.79 -2.23 -4.82
C ARG A 131 14.43 -2.10 -3.43
N LEU A 132 13.84 -1.35 -2.50
CA LEU A 132 14.36 -1.22 -1.14
C LEU A 132 14.28 -2.58 -0.41
N PRO A 133 15.38 -3.06 0.19
CA PRO A 133 15.37 -4.32 0.93
C PRO A 133 14.55 -4.23 2.22
N LYS A 134 13.88 -5.33 2.57
CA LYS A 134 13.26 -5.56 3.89
C LYS A 134 14.07 -6.67 4.55
N ASN A 135 14.95 -6.33 5.50
CA ASN A 135 15.92 -7.27 6.06
C ASN A 135 15.98 -7.24 7.60
N ALA A 136 15.24 -6.35 8.25
CA ALA A 136 15.29 -6.11 9.69
C ALA A 136 14.01 -6.56 10.39
N TYR A 137 13.73 -7.85 10.32
CA TYR A 137 12.59 -8.48 11.00
C TYR A 137 13.00 -9.81 11.62
N ARG A 138 12.23 -10.26 12.60
CA ARG A 138 12.43 -11.54 13.28
C ARG A 138 11.46 -12.57 12.71
N PRO A 139 11.92 -13.59 11.98
CA PRO A 139 11.04 -14.63 11.46
C PRO A 139 10.26 -15.30 12.59
N THR A 140 8.95 -15.45 12.42
CA THR A 140 8.12 -16.14 13.42
C THR A 140 8.32 -17.65 13.28
N PRO A 141 8.79 -18.37 14.32
CA PRO A 141 8.99 -19.81 14.24
C PRO A 141 7.66 -20.54 14.04
N GLY A 142 7.65 -21.59 13.21
CA GLY A 142 6.48 -22.42 12.99
C GLY A 142 6.80 -23.65 12.15
N LEU A 143 5.95 -24.68 12.21
CA LEU A 143 6.09 -25.88 11.38
C LEU A 143 5.92 -25.56 9.89
N ILE A 144 5.07 -24.57 9.58
CA ILE A 144 4.80 -24.07 8.22
C ILE A 144 4.98 -22.55 8.26
N PRO A 145 6.06 -22.01 7.68
CA PRO A 145 6.27 -20.58 7.55
C PRO A 145 5.17 -19.94 6.68
N ARG A 146 4.69 -18.76 7.08
CA ARG A 146 3.78 -17.97 6.23
C ARG A 146 4.59 -17.40 5.05
N SER A 147 4.05 -17.52 3.85
CA SER A 147 4.66 -16.99 2.63
C SER A 147 3.59 -16.51 1.67
N THR A 148 4.00 -15.75 0.66
CA THR A 148 3.11 -15.23 -0.36
C THR A 148 3.84 -15.11 -1.71
N SER A 149 3.15 -15.40 -2.81
CA SER A 149 3.70 -15.24 -4.16
C SER A 149 3.29 -13.89 -4.73
N ALA A 150 4.25 -13.14 -5.27
CA ALA A 150 4.01 -11.92 -6.01
C ALA A 150 5.21 -11.59 -6.90
N TYR A 151 4.96 -11.01 -8.07
CA TYR A 151 5.99 -10.53 -8.98
C TYR A 151 6.97 -11.64 -9.42
N GLY A 152 6.44 -12.86 -9.63
CA GLY A 152 7.23 -14.04 -10.00
C GLY A 152 8.13 -14.61 -8.90
N LYS A 153 7.98 -14.17 -7.64
CA LYS A 153 8.82 -14.62 -6.51
C LYS A 153 7.95 -14.98 -5.29
N VAL A 154 8.48 -15.86 -4.45
CA VAL A 154 7.92 -16.18 -3.13
C VAL A 154 8.59 -15.30 -2.09
N HIS A 155 7.80 -14.68 -1.22
CA HIS A 155 8.24 -13.81 -0.14
C HIS A 155 7.74 -14.36 1.20
N ASP A 156 8.57 -14.24 2.24
CA ASP A 156 8.23 -14.51 3.64
C ASP A 156 7.75 -13.24 4.37
N PHE A 157 7.29 -12.25 3.59
CA PHE A 157 6.68 -11.00 4.02
C PHE A 157 5.69 -10.52 2.97
N PHE A 158 4.84 -9.54 3.29
CA PHE A 158 4.02 -8.87 2.29
C PHE A 158 4.87 -7.92 1.44
N PRO A 159 5.00 -8.14 0.12
CA PRO A 159 5.82 -7.29 -0.74
C PRO A 159 5.13 -5.95 -0.98
N THR A 160 5.93 -4.88 -1.08
CA THR A 160 5.39 -3.52 -1.23
C THR A 160 4.66 -3.35 -2.55
N SER A 161 3.38 -2.99 -2.45
CA SER A 161 2.52 -2.66 -3.59
C SER A 161 2.75 -1.22 -4.05
N GLY A 162 2.62 -0.96 -5.34
CA GLY A 162 2.75 0.37 -5.95
C GLY A 162 1.52 0.72 -6.76
N ILE A 163 0.81 1.78 -6.37
CA ILE A 163 -0.46 2.18 -6.97
C ILE A 163 -0.33 3.63 -7.46
N VAL A 164 -0.95 3.95 -8.59
CA VAL A 164 -1.06 5.33 -9.08
C VAL A 164 -2.52 5.75 -9.04
N ILE A 165 -2.82 6.89 -8.41
CA ILE A 165 -4.16 7.49 -8.40
C ILE A 165 -4.08 8.86 -9.03
N ALA A 166 -4.96 9.16 -9.98
CA ALA A 166 -5.03 10.45 -10.62
C ALA A 166 -6.45 11.02 -10.65
N PHE A 167 -6.56 12.34 -10.59
CA PHE A 167 -7.84 13.03 -10.68
C PHE A 167 -8.28 13.32 -12.13
N ASP A 168 -7.33 13.39 -13.05
CA ASP A 168 -7.54 13.48 -14.49
C ASP A 168 -6.36 12.83 -15.23
N SER A 169 -6.45 12.64 -16.54
CA SER A 169 -5.40 12.03 -17.37
C SER A 169 -5.54 12.37 -18.85
N LEU A 170 -4.69 11.80 -19.70
CA LEU A 170 -5.03 11.58 -21.12
C LEU A 170 -6.21 10.59 -21.25
N LYS A 171 -6.58 10.16 -22.46
CA LYS A 171 -7.49 9.01 -22.60
C LYS A 171 -6.90 7.80 -21.89
N LEU A 172 -7.73 7.02 -21.21
CA LEU A 172 -7.26 5.88 -20.41
C LEU A 172 -6.50 4.86 -21.27
N GLU A 173 -6.93 4.66 -22.51
CA GLU A 173 -6.23 3.85 -23.52
C GLU A 173 -4.80 4.33 -23.79
N THR A 174 -4.60 5.65 -23.92
CA THR A 174 -3.28 6.25 -24.13
C THR A 174 -2.37 6.04 -22.92
N VAL A 175 -2.91 6.21 -21.70
CA VAL A 175 -2.19 5.93 -20.44
C VAL A 175 -1.82 4.44 -20.38
N GLY A 176 -2.74 3.55 -20.75
CA GLY A 176 -2.49 2.10 -20.83
C GLY A 176 -1.37 1.75 -21.81
N GLY A 177 -1.36 2.36 -23.00
CA GLY A 177 -0.29 2.19 -23.98
C GLY A 177 1.08 2.66 -23.46
N HIS A 178 1.12 3.80 -22.76
CA HIS A 178 2.36 4.28 -22.12
C HIS A 178 2.82 3.35 -20.99
N LEU A 179 1.91 2.86 -20.14
CA LEU A 179 2.23 1.94 -19.05
C LEU A 179 2.78 0.62 -19.58
N ALA A 180 2.08 0.00 -20.54
CA ALA A 180 2.51 -1.24 -21.17
C ALA A 180 3.89 -1.09 -21.82
N LYS A 181 4.13 0.03 -22.51
CA LYS A 181 5.44 0.34 -23.10
C LYS A 181 6.53 0.48 -22.03
N TRP A 182 6.26 1.19 -20.92
CA TRP A 182 7.22 1.35 -19.83
C TRP A 182 7.58 0.01 -19.17
N CYS A 183 6.60 -0.86 -18.99
CA CYS A 183 6.78 -2.19 -18.38
C CYS A 183 7.55 -3.19 -19.27
N SER A 184 7.46 -3.07 -20.60
CA SER A 184 7.91 -4.10 -21.57
C SER A 184 9.35 -4.60 -21.45
N ASN A 185 10.29 -3.82 -20.90
CA ASN A 185 11.70 -4.17 -20.76
C ASN A 185 12.19 -4.10 -19.30
N ARG A 186 11.29 -4.33 -18.35
CA ARG A 186 11.56 -4.18 -16.92
C ARG A 186 11.10 -5.39 -16.14
N ASP A 187 11.74 -5.62 -14.99
CA ASP A 187 11.37 -6.72 -14.11
C ASP A 187 9.96 -6.50 -13.53
N LEU A 188 9.20 -7.58 -13.29
CA LEU A 188 7.87 -7.52 -12.68
C LEU A 188 7.85 -6.78 -11.32
N VAL A 189 8.98 -6.80 -10.61
CA VAL A 189 9.14 -6.08 -9.33
C VAL A 189 9.13 -4.56 -9.48
N GLU A 190 9.23 -4.05 -10.71
CA GLU A 190 9.21 -2.61 -11.00
C GLU A 190 7.85 -2.10 -11.43
N TRP A 191 6.96 -3.01 -11.85
CA TRP A 191 5.68 -2.64 -12.44
C TRP A 191 4.72 -2.11 -11.36
N PRO A 192 4.02 -0.99 -11.58
CA PRO A 192 2.89 -0.63 -10.72
C PRO A 192 1.83 -1.73 -10.73
N ASP A 193 1.17 -1.99 -9.59
CA ASP A 193 0.10 -2.97 -9.47
C ASP A 193 -1.20 -2.50 -10.15
N SER A 194 -1.47 -1.19 -10.10
CA SER A 194 -2.66 -0.61 -10.72
C SER A 194 -2.56 0.90 -10.92
N VAL A 195 -3.31 1.40 -11.90
CA VAL A 195 -3.50 2.84 -12.15
C VAL A 195 -4.99 3.15 -12.11
N TRP A 196 -5.36 4.21 -11.40
CA TRP A 196 -6.75 4.61 -11.19
C TRP A 196 -6.93 6.07 -11.56
N VAL A 197 -7.92 6.38 -12.38
CA VAL A 197 -8.20 7.75 -12.81
C VAL A 197 -9.66 8.11 -12.54
N LEU A 198 -9.87 9.13 -11.70
CA LEU A 198 -11.19 9.62 -11.32
C LEU A 198 -12.02 10.01 -12.56
N GLY A 199 -13.22 9.47 -12.64
CA GLY A 199 -14.19 9.64 -13.72
C GLY A 199 -13.83 8.97 -15.03
N LYS A 200 -12.71 8.24 -15.12
CA LYS A 200 -12.28 7.58 -16.36
C LYS A 200 -12.21 6.07 -16.24
N GLY A 201 -11.61 5.55 -15.16
CA GLY A 201 -11.51 4.10 -14.98
C GLY A 201 -10.19 3.68 -14.35
N GLN A 202 -9.82 2.42 -14.60
CA GLN A 202 -8.68 1.75 -13.98
C GLN A 202 -7.92 0.90 -15.01
N LEU A 203 -6.62 0.73 -14.76
CA LEU A 203 -5.73 -0.19 -15.46
C LEU A 203 -5.19 -1.20 -14.45
N GLN A 204 -5.42 -2.49 -14.69
CA GLN A 204 -5.05 -3.57 -13.77
C GLN A 204 -4.52 -4.79 -14.53
N TRP A 205 -3.74 -5.63 -13.87
CA TRP A 205 -3.15 -6.81 -14.48
C TRP A 205 -4.08 -8.02 -14.39
N GLN A 206 -4.42 -8.58 -15.54
CA GLN A 206 -5.18 -9.83 -15.65
C GLN A 206 -4.22 -10.99 -15.86
N SER A 207 -4.34 -12.00 -15.02
CA SER A 207 -3.53 -13.21 -15.09
C SER A 207 -3.87 -14.05 -16.32
N ALA A 208 -2.85 -14.47 -17.06
CA ALA A 208 -2.99 -15.38 -18.19
C ALA A 208 -3.40 -16.80 -17.76
N VAL A 209 -3.19 -17.16 -16.49
CA VAL A 209 -3.45 -18.52 -15.99
C VAL A 209 -4.93 -18.71 -15.64
N ASN A 210 -5.52 -17.75 -14.93
CA ASN A 210 -6.86 -17.89 -14.37
C ASN A 210 -7.87 -16.86 -14.93
N GLY A 211 -7.42 -15.89 -15.74
CA GLY A 211 -8.25 -14.83 -16.32
C GLY A 211 -8.77 -13.81 -15.31
N ARG A 212 -8.31 -13.83 -14.06
CA ARG A 212 -8.72 -12.92 -12.98
C ARG A 212 -7.75 -11.75 -12.88
N ILE A 213 -8.24 -10.69 -12.26
CA ILE A 213 -7.39 -9.56 -11.86
C ILE A 213 -6.70 -9.97 -10.56
N ASP A 214 -5.39 -10.14 -10.64
CA ASP A 214 -4.58 -10.51 -9.48
C ASP A 214 -4.05 -9.24 -8.79
N ARG A 215 -3.75 -9.38 -7.49
CA ARG A 215 -3.20 -8.30 -6.66
C ARG A 215 -1.86 -7.75 -7.20
N SER A 216 -1.06 -8.61 -7.83
CA SER A 216 0.25 -8.26 -8.36
C SER A 216 0.40 -8.82 -9.78
N PRO A 217 1.08 -8.11 -10.70
CA PRO A 217 1.42 -8.66 -12.01
C PRO A 217 2.23 -9.95 -11.88
N ASP A 218 1.93 -10.90 -12.75
CA ASP A 218 2.64 -12.16 -12.90
C ASP A 218 3.13 -12.34 -14.35
N LEU A 219 3.97 -13.33 -14.59
CA LEU A 219 4.49 -13.65 -15.91
C LEU A 219 3.34 -13.89 -16.90
N GLY A 220 3.40 -13.16 -18.02
CA GLY A 220 2.38 -13.24 -19.07
C GLY A 220 1.07 -12.50 -18.76
N ALA A 221 0.96 -11.78 -17.64
CA ALA A 221 -0.23 -10.98 -17.35
C ALA A 221 -0.45 -9.90 -18.42
N SER A 222 -1.73 -9.66 -18.75
CA SER A 222 -2.14 -8.62 -19.69
C SER A 222 -2.68 -7.41 -18.95
N LEU A 223 -2.40 -6.21 -19.47
CA LEU A 223 -2.96 -4.97 -18.91
C LEU A 223 -4.41 -4.81 -19.37
N LEU A 224 -5.35 -4.85 -18.44
CA LEU A 224 -6.77 -4.68 -18.67
C LEU A 224 -7.17 -3.23 -18.37
N GLN A 225 -7.89 -2.62 -19.31
CA GLN A 225 -8.60 -1.36 -19.09
C GLN A 225 -10.04 -1.64 -18.66
N ILE A 226 -10.48 -0.99 -17.59
CA ILE A 226 -11.87 -1.03 -17.13
C ILE A 226 -12.35 0.41 -16.98
N ASP A 227 -13.27 0.82 -17.84
CA ASP A 227 -13.82 2.17 -17.81
C ASP A 227 -14.70 2.38 -16.58
N ALA A 228 -14.69 3.60 -16.05
CA ALA A 228 -15.58 3.97 -14.95
C ALA A 228 -17.03 3.97 -15.42
N ILE A 229 -17.93 3.43 -14.60
CA ILE A 229 -19.37 3.54 -14.83
C ILE A 229 -19.75 5.01 -14.59
N PRO A 230 -20.50 5.65 -15.52
CA PRO A 230 -21.04 7.00 -15.31
C PRO A 230 -21.74 7.12 -13.95
N ASP A 231 -21.53 8.22 -13.24
CA ASP A 231 -22.11 8.53 -11.91
C ASP A 231 -21.65 7.66 -10.71
N GLN A 232 -20.94 6.57 -10.94
CA GLN A 232 -20.37 5.70 -9.89
C GLN A 232 -18.87 5.93 -9.67
N ASP A 233 -18.18 6.41 -10.70
CA ASP A 233 -16.75 6.70 -10.67
C ASP A 233 -15.91 5.44 -10.31
N ILE A 234 -14.63 5.60 -9.95
CA ILE A 234 -13.70 4.51 -9.60
C ILE A 234 -13.71 4.16 -8.10
N LEU A 235 -14.48 4.86 -7.27
CA LEU A 235 -14.22 4.86 -5.82
C LEU A 235 -14.74 3.60 -5.12
N LEU A 236 -15.86 3.03 -5.56
CA LEU A 236 -16.29 1.71 -5.07
C LEU A 236 -15.26 0.63 -5.46
N SER A 237 -14.85 0.59 -6.73
CA SER A 237 -13.91 -0.42 -7.21
C SER A 237 -12.54 -0.26 -6.55
N LEU A 238 -12.07 0.97 -6.36
CA LEU A 238 -10.85 1.27 -5.61
C LEU A 238 -10.96 0.82 -4.15
N ALA A 239 -12.04 1.18 -3.45
CA ALA A 239 -12.24 0.79 -2.05
C ALA A 239 -12.27 -0.72 -1.88
N LEU A 240 -13.02 -1.45 -2.73
CA LEU A 240 -13.06 -2.90 -2.71
C LEU A 240 -11.68 -3.51 -3.03
N HIS A 241 -11.02 -3.00 -4.07
CA HIS A 241 -9.71 -3.48 -4.48
C HIS A 241 -8.71 -3.34 -3.34
N LEU A 242 -8.57 -2.16 -2.75
CA LEU A 242 -7.62 -1.93 -1.66
C LEU A 242 -7.99 -2.73 -0.40
N ASN A 243 -9.27 -2.84 -0.08
CA ASN A 243 -9.68 -3.64 1.08
C ASN A 243 -9.31 -5.12 0.89
N ILE A 244 -9.61 -5.70 -0.27
CA ILE A 244 -9.27 -7.09 -0.60
C ILE A 244 -7.75 -7.26 -0.64
N HIS A 245 -7.06 -6.37 -1.36
CA HIS A 245 -5.61 -6.42 -1.62
C HIS A 245 -4.78 -6.34 -0.34
N PHE A 246 -5.19 -5.53 0.63
CA PHE A 246 -4.46 -5.38 1.89
C PHE A 246 -5.09 -6.16 3.06
N SER A 247 -6.16 -6.94 2.84
CA SER A 247 -6.78 -7.75 3.90
C SER A 247 -5.86 -8.86 4.39
N ASP A 248 -4.99 -9.37 3.53
CA ASP A 248 -4.01 -10.41 3.81
C ASP A 248 -2.62 -9.84 4.10
N ALA A 249 -2.47 -8.51 4.16
CA ALA A 249 -1.20 -7.85 4.44
C ALA A 249 -0.66 -8.23 5.82
N TRP A 250 0.65 -8.44 5.88
CA TRP A 250 1.32 -8.86 7.10
C TRP A 250 2.83 -8.65 7.02
N MET A 251 3.45 -8.51 8.19
CA MET A 251 4.89 -8.52 8.33
C MET A 251 5.32 -9.29 9.58
N ASN A 252 6.51 -9.90 9.52
CA ASN A 252 7.16 -10.44 10.71
C ASN A 252 7.48 -9.33 11.71
N PRO A 253 7.58 -9.62 13.02
CA PRO A 253 7.92 -8.61 14.01
C PRO A 253 9.19 -7.83 13.65
N LEU A 254 9.07 -6.51 13.53
CA LEU A 254 10.18 -5.59 13.27
C LEU A 254 11.34 -5.84 14.26
N ASP A 255 12.57 -5.83 13.74
CA ASP A 255 13.78 -5.77 14.52
C ASP A 255 14.38 -4.36 14.43
N LEU A 256 14.31 -3.63 15.54
CA LEU A 256 14.85 -2.27 15.62
C LEU A 256 16.35 -2.24 15.89
N VAL A 257 16.95 -3.35 16.35
CA VAL A 257 18.37 -3.36 16.71
C VAL A 257 19.25 -3.03 15.50
N PRO A 258 19.05 -3.60 14.30
CA PRO A 258 19.81 -3.23 13.11
C PRO A 258 19.71 -1.73 12.74
N TYR A 259 18.56 -1.10 12.97
CA TYR A 259 18.36 0.34 12.72
C TYR A 259 19.16 1.25 13.67
N SER A 260 19.60 0.76 14.83
CA SER A 260 20.47 1.53 15.74
C SER A 260 21.90 1.69 15.21
N GLY A 261 22.28 0.91 14.19
CA GLY A 261 23.60 0.97 13.56
C GLY A 261 24.74 0.77 14.56
N ALA A 262 25.73 1.67 14.52
CA ALA A 262 26.87 1.65 15.43
C ALA A 262 26.58 2.26 16.82
N THR A 263 25.36 2.71 17.07
CA THR A 263 25.01 3.39 18.33
C THR A 263 25.08 2.40 19.49
N PRO A 264 25.96 2.60 20.50
CA PRO A 264 26.00 1.72 21.65
C PRO A 264 24.68 1.78 22.43
N LEU A 265 24.06 0.62 22.66
CA LEU A 265 22.85 0.53 23.50
C LEU A 265 23.15 0.69 25.00
N GLY A 266 24.43 0.63 25.38
CA GLY A 266 24.91 0.77 26.74
C GLY A 266 26.11 -0.12 27.02
N THR A 267 26.60 -0.07 28.25
CA THR A 267 27.70 -0.92 28.74
C THR A 267 27.17 -1.95 29.72
N SER A 268 27.61 -3.19 29.61
CA SER A 268 27.29 -4.23 30.60
C SER A 268 28.00 -3.92 31.93
N VAL A 269 27.27 -3.49 32.96
CA VAL A 269 27.85 -3.11 34.26
C VAL A 269 27.75 -4.23 35.30
N ARG A 270 26.64 -4.98 35.31
CA ARG A 270 26.37 -6.00 36.35
C ARG A 270 25.52 -7.12 35.79
N ARG A 271 25.80 -8.37 36.18
CA ARG A 271 25.00 -9.57 35.87
C ARG A 271 24.60 -10.23 37.19
N TRP A 272 23.30 -10.39 37.42
CA TRP A 272 22.79 -11.14 38.56
C TRP A 272 22.73 -12.64 38.21
N PRO A 273 22.96 -13.56 39.17
CA PRO A 273 22.82 -14.99 38.92
C PRO A 273 21.37 -15.34 38.55
N PRO A 274 21.14 -16.40 37.74
CA PRO A 274 19.80 -16.80 37.34
C PRO A 274 18.96 -17.19 38.56
N ALA A 275 17.72 -16.70 38.61
CA ALA A 275 16.79 -17.07 39.68
C ALA A 275 16.45 -18.57 39.59
N GLN A 276 16.54 -19.29 40.71
CA GLN A 276 16.05 -20.66 40.79
C GLN A 276 14.52 -20.65 40.91
N ALA A 277 13.82 -20.84 39.79
CA ALA A 277 12.37 -21.01 39.80
C ALA A 277 12.00 -22.34 40.50
N LYS A 278 11.17 -22.29 41.54
CA LYS A 278 10.60 -23.50 42.14
C LYS A 278 9.70 -24.20 41.10
N ARG A 279 10.10 -25.37 40.61
CA ARG A 279 9.21 -26.23 39.82
C ARG A 279 8.02 -26.64 40.70
N GLN A 280 6.81 -26.24 40.36
CA GLN A 280 5.62 -26.86 40.92
C GLN A 280 5.47 -28.27 40.31
N THR A 281 5.93 -29.28 41.03
CA THR A 281 5.53 -30.66 40.74
C THR A 281 4.10 -30.84 41.23
N LYS A 282 3.11 -30.64 40.35
CA LYS A 282 1.80 -31.28 40.58
C LYS A 282 2.02 -32.78 40.49
N ALA A 283 1.97 -33.47 41.62
CA ALA A 283 1.85 -34.91 41.65
C ALA A 283 0.58 -35.27 40.88
N LEU A 284 0.72 -36.02 39.79
CA LEU A 284 -0.38 -36.76 39.20
C LEU A 284 -0.76 -37.83 40.23
N GLU A 285 -1.77 -37.55 41.05
CA GLU A 285 -2.54 -38.62 41.67
C GLU A 285 -3.16 -39.44 40.53
N LYS A 286 -2.62 -40.64 40.35
CA LYS A 286 -3.16 -41.68 39.47
C LYS A 286 -4.40 -42.31 40.13
N PRO A 287 -5.29 -42.92 39.32
CA PRO A 287 -6.75 -42.78 39.38
C PRO A 287 -7.43 -43.47 40.55
#